data_AF-A0A7C3MEP8-F1
#
_entry.id   AF-A0A7C3MEP8-F1
#
_cell.length_a   1.000
_cell.length_b   1.000
_cell.length_c   1.000
_cell.angle_alpha   90.00
_cell.angle_beta   90.00
_cell.angle_gamma   90.00
#
_symmetry.space_group_name_H-M   'P 1'
#
loop_
_entity.id
_entity.type
_entity.pdbx_description
1 polymer ?
#
loop_
_entity_poly.entity_id
_entity_poly.type
_entity_poly.pdbx_seq_one_letter_code
_entity_poly.pdbx_strand_id
1 'polypeptide(L)'
;MIYGGYPKVALEPSRDLKQMLLKEIHNTYIDKEVRSFLNEESLLKFKTFIEFIASQNSGLMKVSEISKEVGISRVTVYRYLTFLEETFIIAILRPYFKNREKEITHLPKLYFMDTGFLNFTIKDFRSLSLRKDAGSLLETSIFTSILRNLNPLEELKFYRTKAGEEIDFILKRGGEINSNRDKVVFS
;
A
#
# COMPACT_ATOMS: atom_id res chain seq x y z
N MET A 1 -4.12 2.89 -13.91
CA MET A 1 -4.63 1.92 -12.91
C MET A 1 -4.15 0.51 -13.21
N ILE A 2 -4.51 -0.15 -14.32
CA ILE A 2 -4.05 -1.54 -14.56
C ILE A 2 -2.52 -1.67 -14.64
N TYR A 3 -1.85 -0.72 -15.30
CA TYR A 3 -0.40 -0.76 -15.51
C TYR A 3 0.39 0.24 -14.67
N GLY A 4 -0.23 0.83 -13.64
CA GLY A 4 0.48 1.77 -12.76
C GLY A 4 0.71 3.16 -13.35
N GLY A 5 1.63 3.89 -12.72
CA GLY A 5 2.00 5.27 -12.99
C GLY A 5 3.49 5.50 -13.26
N TYR A 6 4.32 4.46 -13.29
CA TYR A 6 5.72 4.58 -13.73
C TYR A 6 5.78 5.25 -15.12
N PRO A 7 6.54 6.36 -15.30
CA PRO A 7 6.46 7.17 -16.52
C PRO A 7 6.63 6.39 -17.82
N LYS A 8 7.66 5.51 -17.90
CA LYS A 8 7.90 4.68 -19.08
C LYS A 8 6.75 3.73 -19.39
N VAL A 9 6.14 3.14 -18.36
CA VAL A 9 5.00 2.22 -18.50
C VAL A 9 3.73 2.98 -18.87
N ALA A 10 3.50 4.15 -18.27
CA ALA A 10 2.32 4.96 -18.52
C ALA A 10 2.29 5.47 -19.97
N LEU A 11 3.43 5.89 -20.51
CA LEU A 11 3.56 6.45 -21.86
C LEU A 11 3.60 5.39 -22.98
N GLU A 12 3.89 4.13 -22.66
CA GLU A 12 3.92 3.03 -23.64
C GLU A 12 2.51 2.63 -24.11
N PRO A 13 2.17 2.64 -25.40
CA PRO A 13 0.84 2.23 -25.88
C PRO A 13 0.61 0.71 -25.84
N SER A 14 1.63 -0.12 -26.07
CA SER A 14 1.48 -1.58 -26.17
C SER A 14 1.33 -2.23 -24.80
N ARG A 15 0.27 -3.04 -24.65
CA ARG A 15 -0.01 -3.79 -23.41
C ARG A 15 1.08 -4.81 -23.09
N ASP A 16 1.68 -5.42 -24.10
CA ASP A 16 2.73 -6.41 -23.93
C ASP A 16 4.04 -5.73 -23.50
N LEU A 17 4.38 -4.60 -24.13
CA LEU A 17 5.55 -3.82 -23.73
C LEU A 17 5.40 -3.22 -22.33
N LYS A 18 4.20 -2.76 -21.93
CA LYS A 18 3.92 -2.34 -20.55
C LYS A 18 4.24 -3.45 -19.54
N GLN A 19 3.83 -4.69 -19.82
CA GLN A 19 4.12 -5.83 -18.94
C GLN A 19 5.60 -6.18 -18.90
N MET A 20 6.30 -6.08 -20.03
CA MET A 20 7.76 -6.25 -20.08
C MET A 20 8.49 -5.19 -19.25
N LEU A 21 8.10 -3.92 -19.38
CA LEU A 21 8.67 -2.82 -18.58
C LEU A 21 8.42 -3.02 -17.08
N LEU A 22 7.21 -3.43 -16.69
CA LEU A 22 6.91 -3.75 -15.29
C LEU A 22 7.76 -4.92 -14.77
N LYS A 23 7.99 -5.95 -15.60
CA LYS A 23 8.90 -7.05 -15.27
C LYS A 23 10.32 -6.55 -15.04
N GLU A 24 10.83 -5.67 -15.89
CA GLU A 24 12.17 -5.07 -15.72
C GLU A 24 12.27 -4.25 -14.43
N ILE A 25 11.26 -3.44 -14.13
CA ILE A 25 11.18 -2.66 -12.89
C ILE A 25 11.19 -3.59 -11.67
N HIS A 26 10.35 -4.62 -11.67
CA HIS A 26 10.25 -5.56 -10.57
C HIS A 26 11.57 -6.35 -10.39
N ASN A 27 12.16 -6.85 -11.47
CA ASN A 27 13.45 -7.56 -11.40
C ASN A 27 14.55 -6.66 -10.88
N THR A 28 14.63 -5.43 -11.36
CA THR A 28 15.62 -4.45 -10.90
C THR A 28 15.47 -4.18 -9.41
N TYR A 29 14.24 -4.02 -8.93
CA TYR A 29 13.95 -3.83 -7.51
C TYR A 29 14.38 -5.04 -6.67
N ILE A 30 14.03 -6.26 -7.10
CA ILE A 30 14.45 -7.48 -6.41
C ILE A 30 15.98 -7.59 -6.38
N ASP A 31 16.65 -7.38 -7.51
CA ASP A 31 18.09 -7.62 -7.61
C ASP A 31 18.95 -6.55 -6.95
N LYS A 32 18.49 -5.29 -6.91
CA LYS A 32 19.26 -4.19 -6.31
C LYS A 32 18.89 -3.91 -4.86
N GLU A 33 17.61 -3.80 -4.56
CA GLU A 33 17.13 -3.40 -3.23
C GLU A 33 16.95 -4.62 -2.33
N VAL A 34 16.20 -5.63 -2.79
CA VAL A 34 15.85 -6.76 -1.92
C VAL A 34 17.06 -7.65 -1.62
N ARG A 35 17.92 -7.91 -2.62
CA ARG A 35 19.13 -8.73 -2.41
C ARG A 35 20.21 -8.05 -1.58
N SER A 36 20.26 -6.71 -1.57
CA SER A 36 21.19 -6.01 -0.67
C SER A 36 20.68 -6.01 0.78
N PHE A 37 19.37 -6.11 0.97
CA PHE A 37 18.72 -6.17 2.28
C PHE A 37 18.65 -7.58 2.90
N LEU A 38 18.57 -8.63 2.08
CA LEU A 38 18.32 -10.00 2.53
C LEU A 38 19.41 -10.99 2.13
N ASN A 39 19.63 -11.98 2.99
CA ASN A 39 20.32 -13.20 2.58
C ASN A 39 19.44 -14.07 1.66
N GLU A 40 20.05 -15.04 0.98
CA GLU A 40 19.36 -15.87 -0.02
C GLU A 40 18.22 -16.70 0.56
N GLU A 41 18.38 -17.25 1.77
CA GLU A 41 17.33 -18.01 2.46
C GLU A 41 16.07 -17.17 2.71
N SER A 42 16.26 -15.90 3.08
CA SER A 42 15.16 -14.96 3.36
C SER A 42 14.44 -14.48 2.10
N LEU A 43 15.08 -14.56 0.93
CA LEU A 43 14.54 -14.04 -0.33
C LEU A 43 13.25 -14.76 -0.74
N LEU A 44 13.18 -16.08 -0.58
CA LEU A 44 11.98 -16.84 -0.92
C LEU A 44 10.80 -16.45 -0.02
N LYS A 45 11.03 -16.36 1.29
CA LYS A 45 10.03 -15.90 2.26
C LYS A 45 9.59 -14.47 2.00
N PHE A 46 10.49 -13.60 1.55
CA PHE A 46 10.15 -12.23 1.18
C PHE A 46 9.27 -12.16 -0.07
N LYS A 47 9.52 -13.00 -1.08
CA LYS A 47 8.65 -13.10 -2.26
C LYS A 47 7.22 -13.54 -1.89
N THR A 48 7.09 -14.57 -1.05
CA THR A 48 5.77 -14.98 -0.54
C THR A 48 5.13 -13.88 0.31
N PHE A 49 5.92 -13.17 1.12
CA PHE A 49 5.44 -12.04 1.91
C PHE A 49 4.87 -10.93 1.03
N ILE A 50 5.59 -10.46 0.01
CA ILE A 50 5.14 -9.35 -0.84
C ILE A 50 3.91 -9.75 -1.66
N GLU A 51 3.84 -10.98 -2.16
CA GLU A 51 2.67 -11.53 -2.83
C GLU A 51 1.45 -11.59 -1.89
N PHE A 52 1.65 -12.00 -0.64
CA PHE A 52 0.57 -12.06 0.35
C PHE A 52 0.02 -10.66 0.67
N ILE A 53 0.88 -9.69 1.01
CA ILE A 53 0.40 -8.33 1.33
C ILE A 53 -0.19 -7.62 0.09
N ALA A 54 0.26 -7.95 -1.11
CA ALA A 54 -0.32 -7.45 -2.36
C ALA A 54 -1.78 -7.91 -2.51
N SER A 55 -2.10 -9.14 -2.11
CA SER A 55 -3.50 -9.61 -2.07
C SER A 55 -4.37 -8.90 -1.02
N GLN A 56 -3.75 -8.26 -0.03
CA GLN A 56 -4.40 -7.54 1.07
C GLN A 56 -4.37 -6.01 0.88
N ASN A 57 -4.03 -5.54 -0.31
CA ASN A 57 -3.92 -4.12 -0.62
C ASN A 57 -5.21 -3.36 -0.29
N SER A 58 -5.06 -2.14 0.23
CA SER A 58 -6.10 -1.27 0.80
C SER A 58 -6.88 -1.84 2.01
N GLY A 59 -6.57 -3.07 2.44
CA GLY A 59 -7.18 -3.72 3.58
C GLY A 59 -6.50 -3.41 4.92
N LEU A 60 -7.19 -3.76 6.01
CA LEU A 60 -6.64 -3.69 7.36
C LEU A 60 -5.50 -4.71 7.54
N MET A 61 -4.32 -4.20 7.88
CA MET A 61 -3.10 -5.00 8.02
C MET A 61 -3.03 -5.69 9.38
N LYS A 62 -3.24 -7.01 9.38
CA LYS A 62 -3.09 -7.86 10.57
C LYS A 62 -1.75 -8.59 10.56
N VAL A 63 -0.77 -8.07 11.30
CA VAL A 63 0.58 -8.66 11.40
C VAL A 63 0.57 -10.12 11.85
N SER A 64 -0.36 -10.50 12.73
CA SER A 64 -0.52 -11.90 13.16
C SER A 64 -0.95 -12.83 12.04
N GLU A 65 -1.79 -12.36 11.12
CA GLU A 65 -2.26 -13.12 9.96
C GLU A 65 -1.12 -13.29 8.96
N ILE A 66 -0.43 -12.19 8.62
CA ILE A 66 0.73 -12.21 7.72
C ILE A 66 1.82 -13.17 8.25
N SER A 67 2.13 -13.08 9.55
CA SER A 67 3.12 -13.94 10.20
C SER A 67 2.76 -15.42 10.09
N LYS A 68 1.48 -15.75 10.28
CA LYS A 68 0.98 -17.13 10.21
C LYS A 68 1.00 -17.66 8.78
N GLU A 69 0.42 -16.93 7.83
CA GLU A 69 0.23 -17.40 6.44
C GLU A 69 1.56 -17.49 5.69
N VAL A 70 2.50 -16.56 5.93
CA VAL A 70 3.83 -16.58 5.31
C VAL A 70 4.80 -17.52 6.06
N GLY A 71 4.51 -17.81 7.33
CA GLY A 71 5.37 -18.61 8.20
C GLY A 71 6.69 -17.90 8.53
N ILE A 72 6.60 -16.64 8.97
CA ILE A 72 7.71 -15.81 9.44
C ILE A 72 7.36 -15.14 10.77
N SER A 73 8.35 -14.78 11.57
CA SER A 73 8.10 -14.12 12.87
C SER A 73 7.46 -12.74 12.68
N ARG A 74 6.71 -12.25 13.67
CA ARG A 74 6.16 -10.87 13.66
C ARG A 74 7.26 -9.81 13.54
N VAL A 75 8.42 -10.05 14.15
CA VAL A 75 9.59 -9.17 14.04
C VAL A 75 10.06 -9.08 12.58
N THR A 76 10.11 -10.22 11.88
CA THR A 76 10.43 -10.27 10.45
C THR A 76 9.38 -9.55 9.60
N VAL A 77 8.09 -9.70 9.93
CA VAL A 77 7.00 -8.96 9.23
C VAL A 77 7.22 -7.46 9.35
N TYR A 78 7.43 -6.93 10.56
CA TYR A 78 7.70 -5.50 10.74
C TYR A 78 8.95 -5.05 9.99
N ARG A 79 10.03 -5.84 10.07
CA ARG A 79 11.27 -5.56 9.35
C ARG A 79 11.04 -5.45 7.83
N TYR A 80 10.24 -6.34 7.25
CA TYR A 80 9.92 -6.30 5.82
C TYR A 80 8.99 -5.15 5.45
N LEU A 81 7.99 -4.85 6.30
CA LEU A 81 7.10 -3.69 6.09
C LEU A 81 7.88 -2.38 6.11
N THR A 82 8.75 -2.18 7.11
CA THR A 82 9.62 -0.99 7.20
C THR A 82 10.48 -0.85 5.96
N PHE A 83 11.13 -1.93 5.53
CA PHE A 83 11.94 -1.92 4.31
C PHE A 83 11.14 -1.54 3.06
N LEU A 84 9.94 -2.09 2.87
CA LEU A 84 9.07 -1.75 1.74
C LEU A 84 8.57 -0.29 1.78
N GLU A 85 8.35 0.27 2.98
CA GLU A 85 7.95 1.67 3.16
C GLU A 85 9.13 2.62 2.88
N GLU A 86 10.33 2.31 3.36
CA GLU A 86 11.57 3.07 3.13
C GLU A 86 12.01 3.06 1.66
N THR A 87 11.67 2.00 0.92
CA THR A 87 11.92 1.87 -0.53
C THR A 87 10.74 2.29 -1.40
N PHE A 88 9.70 2.91 -0.81
CA PHE A 88 8.54 3.47 -1.49
C PHE A 88 7.70 2.46 -2.30
N ILE A 89 7.71 1.17 -1.93
CA ILE A 89 6.85 0.15 -2.54
C ILE A 89 5.45 0.18 -1.92
N ILE A 90 5.38 0.41 -0.60
CA ILE A 90 4.12 0.52 0.13
C ILE A 90 4.06 1.79 0.96
N ALA A 91 2.87 2.12 1.45
CA ALA A 91 2.65 3.08 2.52
C ALA A 91 1.63 2.54 3.52
N ILE A 92 1.82 2.89 4.80
CA ILE A 92 0.93 2.50 5.89
C ILE A 92 0.05 3.68 6.30
N LEU A 93 -1.26 3.55 6.08
CA LEU A 93 -2.24 4.55 6.49
C LEU A 93 -2.78 4.23 7.88
N ARG A 94 -2.53 5.12 8.85
CA ARG A 94 -2.99 4.96 10.23
C ARG A 94 -4.41 5.49 10.44
N PRO A 95 -5.18 4.87 11.35
CA PRO A 95 -6.52 5.34 11.67
C PRO A 95 -6.48 6.64 12.46
N TYR A 96 -7.49 7.48 12.26
CA TYR A 96 -7.69 8.69 13.04
C TYR A 96 -8.23 8.34 14.43
N PHE A 97 -7.50 8.75 15.46
CA PHE A 97 -7.99 8.76 16.84
C PHE A 97 -7.72 10.10 17.50
N LYS A 98 -8.58 10.48 18.45
CA LYS A 98 -8.31 11.64 19.34
C LYS A 98 -7.12 11.37 20.28
N ASN A 99 -6.94 10.11 20.69
CA ASN A 99 -5.81 9.68 21.52
C ASN A 99 -4.75 9.03 20.62
N ARG A 100 -3.52 9.58 20.65
CA ARG A 100 -2.39 9.10 19.87
C ARG A 100 -1.96 7.67 20.20
N GLU A 101 -2.10 7.22 21.44
CA GLU A 101 -1.81 5.83 21.84
C GLU A 101 -2.78 4.84 21.18
N LYS A 102 -4.06 5.24 21.04
CA LYS A 102 -5.05 4.43 20.34
C LYS A 102 -4.78 4.38 18.84
N GLU A 103 -4.31 5.47 18.26
CA GLU A 103 -3.86 5.49 16.86
C GLU A 103 -2.70 4.53 16.60
N ILE A 104 -1.77 4.40 17.55
CA ILE A 104 -0.62 3.51 17.42
C ILE A 104 -1.02 2.03 17.56
N THR A 105 -2.00 1.73 18.41
CA THR A 105 -2.38 0.35 18.75
C THR A 105 -3.44 -0.27 17.83
N HIS A 106 -4.19 0.55 17.08
CA HIS A 106 -5.18 0.06 16.12
C HIS A 106 -4.58 -0.35 14.78
N LEU A 107 -5.24 -1.30 14.11
CA LEU A 107 -4.80 -1.84 12.82
C LEU A 107 -4.75 -0.73 11.76
N PRO A 108 -3.62 -0.53 11.08
CA PRO A 108 -3.54 0.39 9.95
C PRO A 108 -4.02 -0.28 8.65
N LYS A 109 -4.19 0.51 7.59
CA LYS A 109 -4.33 0.01 6.21
C LYS A 109 -2.98 0.00 5.50
N LEU A 110 -2.79 -0.94 4.58
CA LEU A 110 -1.59 -1.02 3.71
C LEU A 110 -1.97 -0.69 2.27
N TYR A 111 -1.20 0.19 1.63
CA TYR A 111 -1.37 0.52 0.21
C TYR A 111 -0.08 0.30 -0.56
N PHE A 112 -0.17 -0.25 -1.76
CA PHE A 112 0.92 -0.20 -2.72
C PHE A 112 1.01 1.18 -3.37
N MET A 113 2.23 1.65 -3.57
CA MET A 113 2.50 2.99 -4.11
C MET A 113 2.34 3.09 -5.63
N ASP A 114 2.35 1.94 -6.32
CA ASP A 114 2.10 1.85 -7.76
C ASP A 114 1.21 0.62 -8.08
N THR A 115 0.09 0.87 -8.76
CA THR A 115 -0.88 -0.18 -9.11
C THR A 115 -0.35 -1.15 -10.18
N GLY A 116 0.65 -0.75 -10.97
CA GLY A 116 1.33 -1.62 -11.94
C GLY A 116 2.30 -2.56 -11.25
N PHE A 117 3.05 -2.07 -10.24
CA PHE A 117 3.86 -2.93 -9.38
C PHE A 117 2.97 -3.97 -8.68
N LEU A 118 1.89 -3.52 -8.03
CA LEU A 118 0.88 -4.38 -7.39
C LEU A 118 0.35 -5.46 -8.33
N ASN A 119 -0.16 -5.05 -9.50
CA ASN A 119 -0.77 -5.97 -10.47
C ASN A 119 0.23 -6.96 -11.07
N PHE A 120 1.49 -6.54 -11.24
CA PHE A 120 2.57 -7.44 -11.63
C PHE A 120 2.84 -8.48 -10.54
N THR A 121 2.91 -8.07 -9.27
CA THR A 121 3.15 -8.96 -8.13
C THR A 121 2.08 -10.06 -8.02
N ILE A 122 0.79 -9.72 -8.17
CA ILE A 122 -0.32 -10.69 -8.13
C ILE A 122 -0.64 -11.33 -9.49
N LYS A 123 0.09 -10.97 -10.55
CA LYS A 123 -0.03 -11.50 -11.91
C LYS A 123 -1.44 -11.34 -12.50
N ASP A 124 -2.09 -10.21 -12.23
CA ASP A 124 -3.42 -9.92 -12.74
C ASP A 124 -3.44 -8.57 -13.48
N PHE A 125 -3.60 -8.64 -14.81
CA PHE A 125 -3.75 -7.48 -15.69
C PHE A 125 -5.12 -7.45 -16.40
N ARG A 126 -6.08 -8.24 -15.90
CA ARG A 126 -7.45 -8.23 -16.45
C ARG A 126 -8.08 -6.84 -16.29
N SER A 127 -9.09 -6.55 -17.12
CA SER A 127 -9.87 -5.32 -16.99
C SER A 127 -10.54 -5.23 -15.61
N LEU A 128 -10.76 -4.02 -15.11
CA LEU A 128 -11.37 -3.78 -13.80
C LEU A 128 -12.75 -4.46 -13.66
N SER A 129 -13.52 -4.56 -14.75
CA SER A 129 -14.82 -5.24 -14.77
C SER A 129 -14.78 -6.73 -14.44
N LEU A 130 -13.62 -7.39 -14.57
CA LEU A 130 -13.43 -8.82 -14.33
C LEU A 130 -12.80 -9.11 -12.97
N ARG A 131 -12.54 -8.07 -12.18
CA ARG A 131 -11.72 -8.13 -10.97
C ARG A 131 -12.57 -7.92 -9.72
N LYS A 132 -12.35 -8.79 -8.74
CA LYS A 132 -13.00 -8.69 -7.43
C LYS A 132 -12.42 -7.56 -6.58
N ASP A 133 -11.17 -7.20 -6.83
CA ASP A 133 -10.40 -6.16 -6.13
C ASP A 133 -10.42 -4.81 -6.85
N ALA A 134 -11.33 -4.59 -7.80
CA ALA A 134 -11.44 -3.33 -8.55
C ALA A 134 -11.62 -2.11 -7.64
N GLY A 135 -12.39 -2.25 -6.55
CA GLY A 135 -12.54 -1.22 -5.52
C GLY A 135 -11.22 -0.88 -4.83
N SER A 136 -10.44 -1.90 -4.44
CA SER A 136 -9.11 -1.72 -3.83
C SER A 136 -8.14 -0.98 -4.76
N LEU A 137 -8.14 -1.31 -6.06
CA LEU A 137 -7.31 -0.62 -7.06
C LEU A 137 -7.71 0.85 -7.25
N LEU A 138 -9.01 1.15 -7.23
CA LEU A 138 -9.52 2.52 -7.30
C LEU A 138 -9.12 3.31 -6.05
N GLU A 139 -9.38 2.76 -4.86
CA GLU A 139 -9.01 3.33 -3.58
C GLU A 139 -7.50 3.64 -3.52
N THR A 140 -6.66 2.71 -3.99
CA THR A 140 -5.20 2.88 -4.06
C THR A 140 -4.78 3.97 -5.03
N SER A 141 -5.46 4.08 -6.18
CA SER A 141 -5.19 5.15 -7.15
C SER A 141 -5.54 6.53 -6.57
N ILE A 142 -6.63 6.62 -5.81
CA ILE A 142 -7.02 7.84 -5.09
C ILE A 142 -6.02 8.15 -3.98
N PHE A 143 -5.70 7.17 -3.13
CA PHE A 143 -4.72 7.30 -2.05
C PHE A 143 -3.38 7.85 -2.55
N THR A 144 -2.80 7.22 -3.58
CA THR A 144 -1.51 7.66 -4.15
C THR A 144 -1.61 9.05 -4.79
N SER A 145 -2.76 9.42 -5.34
CA SER A 145 -3.00 10.77 -5.86
C SER A 145 -3.07 11.81 -4.74
N ILE A 146 -3.76 11.53 -3.63
CA ILE A 146 -3.82 12.42 -2.47
C ILE A 146 -2.43 12.58 -1.88
N LEU A 147 -1.71 11.48 -1.67
CA LEU A 147 -0.38 11.49 -1.04
C LEU A 147 0.63 12.33 -1.84
N ARG A 148 0.57 12.31 -3.18
CA ARG A 148 1.42 13.15 -4.05
C ARG A 148 1.14 14.66 -3.92
N ASN A 149 -0.05 15.05 -3.48
CA ASN A 149 -0.47 16.44 -3.35
C ASN A 149 -0.60 16.87 -1.88
N LEU A 150 -0.14 16.05 -0.94
CA LEU A 150 -0.28 16.29 0.49
C LEU A 150 0.69 17.38 0.92
N ASN A 151 0.21 18.42 1.63
CA ASN A 151 1.10 19.42 2.19
C ASN A 151 1.91 18.83 3.36
N PRO A 152 3.15 19.31 3.63
CA PRO A 152 3.96 18.82 4.74
C PRO A 152 3.33 18.96 6.14
N LEU A 153 2.35 19.86 6.30
CA LEU A 153 1.62 20.09 7.55
C LEU A 153 0.31 19.30 7.63
N GLU A 154 0.02 18.50 6.61
CA GLU A 154 -1.19 17.68 6.54
C GLU A 154 -0.86 16.21 6.78
N GLU A 155 -1.74 15.52 7.48
CA GLU A 155 -1.68 14.08 7.68
C GLU A 155 -2.90 13.43 7.06
N LEU A 156 -2.70 12.42 6.22
CA LEU A 156 -3.76 11.56 5.74
C LEU A 156 -4.03 10.44 6.76
N LYS A 157 -5.30 10.20 7.08
CA LYS A 157 -5.77 9.12 7.97
C LYS A 157 -7.01 8.45 7.36
N PHE A 158 -7.47 7.36 7.96
CA PHE A 158 -8.80 6.80 7.71
C PHE A 158 -9.60 6.76 9.02
N TYR A 159 -10.91 6.53 8.99
CA TYR A 159 -11.69 6.29 10.21
C TYR A 159 -12.58 5.07 10.05
N ARG A 160 -12.69 4.28 11.11
CA ARG A 160 -13.53 3.09 11.12
C ARG A 160 -14.21 2.91 12.47
N THR A 161 -15.51 2.68 12.48
CA THR A 161 -16.26 2.38 13.71
C THR A 161 -16.12 0.91 14.10
N LYS A 162 -16.44 0.56 15.34
CA LYS A 162 -16.52 -0.86 15.77
C LYS A 162 -17.59 -1.64 15.00
N ALA A 163 -18.62 -0.97 14.51
CA ALA A 163 -19.69 -1.56 13.70
C ALA A 163 -19.26 -1.82 12.25
N GLY A 164 -18.08 -1.32 11.83
CA GLY A 164 -17.52 -1.56 10.51
C GLY A 164 -17.80 -0.46 9.48
N GLU A 165 -18.49 0.61 9.86
CA GLU A 165 -18.61 1.80 9.02
C GLU A 165 -17.24 2.46 8.85
N GLU A 166 -16.95 2.89 7.62
CA GLU A 166 -15.62 3.35 7.24
C GLU A 166 -15.69 4.68 6.48
N ILE A 167 -14.72 5.54 6.78
CA ILE A 167 -14.35 6.70 5.99
C ILE A 167 -12.94 6.41 5.49
N ASP A 168 -12.79 6.30 4.17
CA ASP A 168 -11.52 5.88 3.56
C ASP A 168 -10.40 6.88 3.80
N PHE A 169 -10.69 8.18 3.65
CA PHE A 169 -9.68 9.22 3.78
C PHE A 169 -10.18 10.43 4.58
N ILE A 170 -9.36 10.83 5.54
CA ILE A 170 -9.49 12.04 6.35
C ILE A 170 -8.19 12.81 6.22
N LEU A 171 -8.29 14.03 5.71
CA LEU A 171 -7.20 14.99 5.75
C LEU A 171 -7.20 15.74 7.07
N LYS A 172 -6.13 15.65 7.84
CA LYS A 172 -5.93 16.40 9.09
C LYS A 172 -4.91 17.51 8.84
N ARG A 173 -5.32 18.76 9.01
CA ARG A 173 -4.44 19.94 8.88
C ARG A 173 -3.85 20.32 10.24
N GLY A 174 -2.57 20.72 10.29
CA GLY A 174 -1.92 21.18 11.53
C GLY A 174 -2.57 22.45 12.10
N GLY A 175 -2.95 22.42 13.39
CA GLY A 175 -3.59 23.50 14.14
C GLY A 175 -4.36 22.97 15.36
N GLU A 176 -4.58 23.80 16.39
CA GLU A 176 -5.43 23.42 17.54
C GLU A 176 -6.80 22.94 17.05
N ILE A 177 -7.21 21.76 17.53
CA ILE A 177 -8.44 21.08 17.13
C ILE A 177 -9.64 21.88 17.65
N ASN A 178 -10.08 22.88 16.88
CA ASN A 178 -11.23 23.72 17.20
C ASN A 178 -12.13 23.91 15.97
N SER A 179 -12.49 22.85 15.26
CA SER A 179 -13.85 22.66 14.67
C SER A 179 -13.90 21.47 13.70
N ASN A 180 -15.11 21.03 13.36
CA ASN A 180 -15.39 20.12 12.24
C ASN A 180 -14.94 20.65 10.85
N ARG A 181 -14.30 21.84 10.77
CA ARG A 181 -13.89 22.48 9.51
C ARG A 181 -12.50 22.05 9.02
N ASP A 182 -11.73 21.34 9.85
CA ASP A 182 -10.35 20.95 9.52
C ASP A 182 -10.22 19.55 8.88
N LYS A 183 -11.35 18.96 8.49
CA LYS A 183 -11.44 17.61 7.93
C LYS A 183 -12.10 17.65 6.57
N VAL A 184 -11.38 17.19 5.55
CA VAL A 184 -11.99 16.82 4.27
C VAL A 184 -12.16 15.31 4.29
N VAL A 185 -13.40 14.87 4.08
CA VAL A 185 -13.82 13.47 4.11
C VAL A 185 -14.07 13.02 2.67
N PHE A 186 -13.47 11.89 2.31
CA PHE A 186 -13.76 11.18 1.06
C PHE A 186 -14.31 9.79 1.41
N SER A 187 -15.46 9.44 0.83
CA SER A 187 -16.19 8.18 1.00
C SER A 187 -16.67 7.65 -0.34
#